data_AF-A0AAQ3TW58-F1
#
_entry.id   AF-A0AAQ3TW58-F1
#
_cell.length_a   1.000
_cell.length_b   1.000
_cell.length_c   1.000
_cell.angle_alpha   90.00
_cell.angle_beta   90.00
_cell.angle_gamma   90.00
#
_symmetry.space_group_name_H-M   'P 1'
#
loop_
_entity.id
_entity.type
_entity.pdbx_description
1 polymer ?
#
loop_
_entity_poly.entity_id
_entity_poly.type
_entity_poly.pdbx_seq_one_letter_code
_entity_poly.pdbx_strand_id
1 'polypeptide(L)'
;MLQPLAVPAWKWEDVHMDFIVGLPRTQNGYDSIWVIIDRFTKLAHFIPVKNRLCPCTVFLKPLLRIEARSYHPQTSGQVERVNQILEDMLRACALTYSTMWDECLPLAEFAYNNNVAEPPI
;
A
#
# COMPACT_ATOMS: atom_id res chain seq x y z
N MET A 1 24.15 13.74 -0.10
CA MET A 1 24.02 12.32 -0.51
C MET A 1 22.98 11.68 0.39
N LEU A 2 21.91 11.12 -0.17
CA LEU A 2 20.88 10.41 0.61
C LEU A 2 21.41 9.01 0.91
N GLN A 3 21.49 8.64 2.19
CA GLN A 3 21.84 7.28 2.58
C GLN A 3 20.61 6.37 2.40
N PRO A 4 20.80 5.15 1.85
CA PRO A 4 19.75 4.13 1.86
C PRO A 4 19.30 3.86 3.30
N LEU A 5 18.00 3.71 3.52
CA LEU A 5 17.48 3.29 4.81
C LEU A 5 18.02 1.88 5.13
N ALA A 6 18.41 1.67 6.39
CA ALA A 6 18.86 0.38 6.85
C ALA A 6 17.78 -0.68 6.58
N VAL A 7 18.18 -1.84 6.08
CA VAL A 7 17.27 -2.97 5.89
C VAL A 7 16.80 -3.40 7.29
N PRO A 8 15.49 -3.50 7.54
CA PRO A 8 14.97 -4.00 8.80
C PRO A 8 15.49 -5.41 9.07
N ALA A 9 15.73 -5.74 10.34
CA ALA A 9 16.24 -7.04 10.73
C ALA A 9 15.10 -8.06 10.84
N TRP A 10 13.88 -7.61 11.13
CA TRP A 10 12.73 -8.48 11.36
C TRP A 10 11.50 -8.11 10.51
N LYS A 11 10.67 -9.13 10.25
CA LYS A 11 9.35 -8.95 9.62
C LYS A 11 8.52 -7.94 10.41
N TRP A 12 7.83 -7.04 9.70
CA TRP A 12 6.93 -6.04 10.28
C TRP A 12 7.61 -4.99 11.18
N GLU A 13 8.94 -4.95 11.23
CA GLU A 13 9.70 -3.90 11.94
C GLU A 13 9.55 -2.55 11.25
N ASP A 14 9.49 -2.57 9.91
CA ASP A 14 9.39 -1.37 9.09
C ASP A 14 8.44 -1.62 7.91
N VAL A 15 7.38 -0.81 7.84
CA VAL A 15 6.27 -0.99 6.90
C VAL A 15 5.99 0.30 6.14
N HIS A 16 5.75 0.16 4.85
CA HIS A 16 5.27 1.23 3.99
C HIS A 16 3.74 1.22 3.98
N MET A 17 3.11 2.38 4.15
CA MET A 17 1.65 2.51 4.15
C MET A 17 1.20 3.59 3.17
N ASP A 18 0.23 3.27 2.32
CA ASP A 18 -0.33 4.23 1.37
C ASP A 18 -1.85 4.09 1.24
N PHE A 19 -2.50 5.14 0.74
CA PHE A 19 -3.94 5.13 0.46
C PHE A 19 -4.20 5.38 -1.02
N ILE A 20 -4.88 4.44 -1.67
CA ILE A 20 -5.43 4.64 -3.01
C ILE A 20 -6.85 5.15 -2.85
N VAL A 21 -7.05 6.43 -3.12
CA VAL A 21 -8.34 7.12 -2.98
C VAL A 21 -8.94 7.45 -4.34
N GLY A 22 -10.23 7.82 -4.36
CA GLY A 22 -10.91 8.26 -5.58
C GLY A 22 -11.32 7.10 -6.49
N LEU A 23 -11.49 5.91 -5.93
CA LEU A 23 -11.96 4.72 -6.66
C LEU A 23 -13.49 4.75 -6.83
N PRO A 24 -14.04 4.03 -7.82
CA PRO A 24 -15.48 3.81 -7.91
C PRO A 24 -16.02 3.24 -6.59
N ARG A 25 -17.17 3.72 -6.13
CA ARG A 25 -17.73 3.25 -4.86
C ARG A 25 -18.28 1.83 -5.01
N THR A 26 -17.91 0.93 -4.10
CA THR A 26 -18.41 -0.45 -4.09
C THR A 26 -19.83 -0.56 -3.54
N GLN A 27 -20.48 -1.71 -3.74
CA GLN A 27 -21.79 -2.00 -3.15
C GLN A 27 -21.77 -1.92 -1.62
N ASN A 28 -20.66 -2.35 -1.01
CA ASN A 28 -20.42 -2.26 0.44
C ASN A 28 -20.08 -0.83 0.89
N GLY A 29 -19.89 0.09 -0.06
CA GLY A 29 -19.68 1.52 0.17
C GLY A 29 -18.22 1.92 0.39
N TYR A 30 -17.26 1.07 0.04
CA TYR A 30 -15.82 1.39 0.02
C TYR A 30 -15.48 2.22 -1.22
N ASP A 31 -14.54 3.14 -1.09
CA ASP A 31 -14.13 4.06 -2.17
C ASP A 31 -12.61 4.30 -2.17
N SER A 32 -11.89 3.60 -1.29
CA SER A 32 -10.44 3.70 -1.14
C SER A 32 -9.85 2.37 -0.67
N ILE A 33 -8.56 2.15 -0.94
CA ILE A 33 -7.80 0.98 -0.49
C ILE A 33 -6.65 1.47 0.40
N TRP A 34 -6.52 0.87 1.59
CA TRP A 34 -5.32 1.01 2.42
C TRP A 34 -4.33 -0.09 2.08
N VAL A 35 -3.14 0.30 1.64
CA VAL A 35 -2.06 -0.58 1.23
C VAL A 35 -1.00 -0.57 2.32
N ILE A 36 -0.65 -1.76 2.83
CA ILE A 36 0.41 -1.95 3.83
C ILE A 36 1.42 -2.91 3.23
N ILE A 37 2.71 -2.55 3.20
CA ILE A 37 3.78 -3.38 2.63
C ILE A 37 4.89 -3.51 3.67
N ASP A 38 5.24 -4.74 4.03
CA ASP A 38 6.42 -5.01 4.85
C ASP A 38 7.69 -4.80 4.05
N ARG A 39 8.61 -3.94 4.51
CA ARG A 39 9.82 -3.63 3.74
C ARG A 39 10.82 -4.78 3.75
N PHE A 40 10.75 -5.67 4.73
CA PHE A 40 11.59 -6.86 4.84
C PHE A 40 11.14 -7.95 3.85
N THR A 41 9.94 -8.48 4.03
CA THR A 41 9.42 -9.59 3.21
C THR A 41 8.85 -9.17 1.87
N LYS A 42 8.59 -7.87 1.67
CA LYS A 42 7.83 -7.32 0.53
C LYS A 42 6.39 -7.84 0.43
N LEU A 43 5.87 -8.49 1.46
CA LEU A 43 4.46 -8.87 1.52
C LEU A 43 3.57 -7.63 1.66
N ALA A 44 2.44 -7.65 0.98
CA ALA A 44 1.44 -6.59 1.03
C ALA A 44 0.11 -7.10 1.60
N HIS A 45 -0.62 -6.16 2.21
CA HIS A 45 -2.02 -6.29 2.58
C HIS A 45 -2.85 -5.17 1.95
N PHE A 46 -3.99 -5.52 1.35
CA PHE A 46 -4.91 -4.58 0.73
C PHE A 46 -6.25 -4.58 1.46
N ILE A 47 -6.54 -3.48 2.15
CA ILE A 47 -7.72 -3.37 3.01
C ILE A 47 -8.69 -2.35 2.37
N PRO A 48 -9.92 -2.75 1.99
CA PRO A 48 -10.90 -1.79 1.50
C PRO A 48 -11.36 -0.89 2.65
N VAL A 49 -11.37 0.42 2.44
CA VAL A 49 -11.76 1.41 3.44
C VAL A 49 -12.79 2.39 2.87
N LYS A 50 -13.67 2.88 3.74
CA LYS A 50 -14.66 3.92 3.39
C LYS A 50 -14.03 5.26 3.71
N ASN A 51 -13.95 6.16 2.76
CA ASN A 51 -13.40 7.49 2.95
C ASN A 51 -14.43 8.34 3.72
N ARG A 52 -14.41 8.20 5.05
CA ARG A 52 -14.92 9.22 5.99
C ARG A 52 -13.78 10.09 6.53
N LEU A 53 -12.60 10.08 5.91
CA LEU A 53 -11.49 10.90 6.37
C LEU A 53 -11.66 12.35 5.92
N CYS A 54 -11.91 13.20 6.90
CA CYS A 54 -11.70 14.64 6.84
C CYS A 54 -10.24 14.97 6.43
N PRO A 55 -9.94 16.17 5.92
CA PRO A 55 -8.76 16.48 5.07
C PRO A 55 -7.38 16.42 5.74
N CYS A 56 -7.30 15.99 7.01
CA CYS A 56 -6.07 15.90 7.77
C CYS A 56 -5.75 14.43 8.03
N THR A 57 -4.55 14.03 7.66
CA THR A 57 -3.82 12.82 8.00
C THR A 57 -3.70 12.63 9.53
N VAL A 58 -4.78 12.33 10.25
CA VAL A 58 -4.80 12.27 11.72
C VAL A 58 -3.96 11.07 12.23
N PHE A 59 -2.77 11.42 12.72
CA PHE A 59 -2.14 10.89 13.95
C PHE A 59 -2.09 9.36 14.13
N LEU A 60 -1.24 8.68 13.37
CA LEU A 60 -0.73 7.34 13.75
C LEU A 60 0.81 7.29 13.82
N LYS A 61 1.48 8.43 14.04
CA LYS A 61 2.95 8.51 14.06
C LYS A 61 3.72 8.04 15.31
N PRO A 62 3.15 7.67 16.49
CA PRO A 62 4.04 7.40 17.63
C PRO A 62 4.39 5.92 17.90
N LEU A 63 3.81 4.92 17.23
CA LEU A 63 4.01 3.51 17.67
C LEU A 63 4.67 2.55 16.66
N LEU A 64 4.75 2.92 15.39
CA LEU A 64 5.42 2.14 14.34
C LEU A 64 6.04 3.17 13.40
N ARG A 65 7.25 2.91 12.86
CA ARG A 65 7.92 3.81 11.92
C ARG A 65 7.17 3.79 10.58
N ILE A 66 5.99 4.41 10.57
CA ILE A 66 5.06 4.41 9.47
C ILE A 66 5.47 5.52 8.52
N GLU A 67 6.01 5.13 7.37
CA GLU A 67 6.10 6.00 6.20
C GLU A 67 4.70 6.13 5.59
N ALA A 68 3.84 6.95 6.22
CA ALA A 68 2.60 7.40 5.60
C ALA A 68 2.94 8.59 4.69
N ARG A 69 2.69 8.49 3.38
CA ARG A 69 2.90 9.58 2.43
C ARG A 69 2.07 10.81 2.80
N SER A 70 2.69 11.71 3.56
CA SER A 70 2.40 13.14 3.56
C SER A 70 3.71 13.82 3.15
N TYR A 71 3.97 13.84 1.84
CA TYR A 71 5.09 14.50 1.17
C TYR A 71 6.39 14.63 2.00
N HIS A 72 7.21 13.57 2.03
CA HIS A 72 8.62 13.69 2.39
C HIS A 72 9.48 12.98 1.34
N PRO A 73 10.26 13.71 0.51
CA PRO A 73 10.99 13.13 -0.61
C PRO A 73 12.27 12.45 -0.11
N GLN A 74 12.14 11.26 0.47
CA GLN A 74 13.28 10.41 0.83
C GLN A 74 12.92 8.93 0.65
N THR A 75 12.68 8.50 -0.60
CA THR A 75 12.77 7.09 -0.98
C THR A 75 13.51 6.97 -2.31
N SER A 76 14.32 5.92 -2.46
CA SER A 76 15.09 5.68 -3.68
C SER A 76 14.15 5.44 -4.86
N GLY A 77 14.47 5.96 -6.05
CA GLY A 77 13.59 5.92 -7.22
C GLY A 77 13.19 4.51 -7.73
N GLN A 78 13.69 3.44 -7.11
CA GLN A 78 13.22 2.08 -7.35
C GLN A 78 11.94 1.75 -6.55
N VAL A 79 11.83 2.25 -5.31
CA VAL A 79 10.63 2.07 -4.47
C VAL A 79 9.45 2.87 -5.04
N GLU A 80 9.70 4.06 -5.60
CA GLU A 80 8.67 4.85 -6.28
C GLU A 80 8.08 4.14 -7.50
N ARG A 81 8.90 3.44 -8.29
CA ARG A 81 8.42 2.68 -9.46
C ARG A 81 7.57 1.50 -9.07
N VAL A 82 7.96 0.73 -8.04
CA VAL A 82 7.19 -0.43 -7.58
C VAL A 82 5.86 0.01 -6.97
N ASN A 83 5.87 1.08 -6.17
CA ASN A 83 4.64 1.64 -5.59
C ASN A 83 3.68 2.15 -6.68
N GLN A 84 4.20 2.79 -7.74
CA GLN A 84 3.37 3.26 -8.84
C GLN A 84 2.77 2.11 -9.65
N ILE A 85 3.56 1.07 -9.95
CA ILE A 85 3.04 -0.12 -10.65
C ILE A 85 1.94 -0.78 -9.84
N LEU A 86 2.12 -0.89 -8.52
CA LEU A 86 1.10 -1.46 -7.64
C LEU A 86 -0.18 -0.62 -7.61
N GLU A 87 -0.03 0.71 -7.52
CA GLU A 87 -1.16 1.64 -7.57
C GLU A 87 -1.92 1.55 -8.90
N ASP A 88 -1.21 1.54 -10.02
CA ASP A 88 -1.79 1.43 -11.36
C ASP A 88 -2.51 0.09 -11.54
N MET A 89 -1.94 -1.00 -11.04
CA MET A 89 -2.57 -2.32 -11.03
C MET A 89 -3.88 -2.31 -10.24
N LEU A 90 -3.86 -1.81 -8.99
CA LEU A 90 -5.04 -1.77 -8.13
C LEU A 90 -6.13 -0.84 -8.70
N ARG A 91 -5.75 0.28 -9.31
CA ARG A 91 -6.68 1.16 -10.03
C ARG A 91 -7.28 0.47 -11.25
N ALA A 92 -6.48 -0.26 -12.03
CA ALA A 92 -6.99 -1.03 -13.16
C ALA A 92 -7.97 -2.13 -12.73
N CYS A 93 -7.68 -2.83 -11.63
CA CYS A 93 -8.61 -3.77 -11.02
C CYS A 93 -9.91 -3.07 -10.59
N ALA A 94 -9.81 -1.92 -9.91
CA ALA A 94 -10.98 -1.16 -9.47
C ALA A 94 -11.87 -0.69 -10.63
N LEU A 95 -11.26 -0.30 -11.76
CA LEU A 95 -11.99 0.07 -12.96
C LEU A 95 -12.64 -1.14 -13.66
N THR A 96 -11.93 -2.27 -13.71
CA THR A 96 -12.40 -3.50 -14.37
C THR A 96 -13.58 -4.14 -13.63
N TYR A 97 -13.49 -4.21 -12.31
CA TYR A 97 -14.52 -4.83 -11.45
C TYR A 97 -15.56 -3.83 -10.93
N SER A 98 -15.41 -2.54 -11.25
CA SER A 98 -16.36 -1.47 -10.94
C SER A 98 -16.84 -1.53 -9.48
N THR A 99 -18.13 -1.70 -9.21
CA THR A 99 -18.69 -1.69 -7.85
C THR A 99 -18.36 -2.92 -6.99
N MET A 100 -17.59 -3.88 -7.50
CA MET A 100 -17.25 -5.15 -6.81
C MET A 100 -15.75 -5.34 -6.58
N TRP A 101 -14.94 -4.30 -6.78
CA TRP A 101 -13.48 -4.44 -6.69
C TRP A 101 -12.98 -4.85 -5.29
N ASP A 102 -13.75 -4.59 -4.24
CA ASP A 102 -13.44 -5.00 -2.87
C ASP A 102 -13.43 -6.52 -2.70
N GLU A 103 -14.28 -7.23 -3.44
CA GLU A 103 -14.32 -8.70 -3.45
C GLU A 103 -13.09 -9.30 -4.15
N CYS A 104 -12.46 -8.54 -5.04
CA CYS A 104 -11.29 -8.97 -5.80
C CYS A 104 -9.97 -8.67 -5.09
N LEU A 105 -9.97 -7.86 -4.02
CA LEU A 105 -8.74 -7.51 -3.30
C LEU A 105 -7.98 -8.72 -2.74
N PRO A 106 -8.62 -9.73 -2.13
CA PRO A 106 -7.88 -10.91 -1.66
C PRO A 106 -7.16 -11.65 -2.80
N LEU A 107 -7.76 -11.68 -3.99
CA LEU A 107 -7.13 -12.28 -5.17
C LEU A 107 -5.96 -11.43 -5.66
N ALA A 108 -6.09 -10.11 -5.69
CA ALA A 108 -5.01 -9.19 -6.05
C ALA A 108 -3.84 -9.28 -5.05
N GLU A 109 -4.13 -9.35 -3.75
CA GLU A 109 -3.14 -9.53 -2.69
C GLU A 109 -2.41 -10.86 -2.85
N PHE A 110 -3.15 -11.95 -3.08
CA PHE A 110 -2.56 -13.26 -3.35
C PHE A 110 -1.67 -13.23 -4.59
N ALA A 111 -2.12 -12.63 -5.69
CA ALA A 111 -1.34 -12.54 -6.92
C ALA A 111 -0.05 -11.73 -6.72
N TYR A 112 -0.12 -10.61 -5.98
CA TYR A 112 1.06 -9.81 -5.64
C TYR A 112 2.04 -10.61 -4.78
N ASN A 113 1.57 -11.17 -3.67
CA ASN A 113 2.41 -11.85 -2.68
C ASN A 113 3.07 -13.13 -3.23
N ASN A 114 2.45 -13.83 -4.19
CA ASN A 114 3.06 -15.00 -4.83
C ASN A 114 4.05 -14.66 -5.96
N ASN A 115 4.09 -13.40 -6.42
CA ASN A 115 5.03 -12.95 -7.45
C ASN A 115 6.26 -12.24 -6.85
N VAL A 116 6.19 -11.89 -5.56
CA VAL A 116 7.34 -11.38 -4.82
C VAL A 116 8.33 -12.53 -4.61
N ALA A 117 9.50 -12.45 -5.26
CA ALA A 117 10.60 -13.36 -5.03
C ALA A 117 11.09 -13.26 -3.58
N GLU A 118 11.48 -14.39 -2.98
CA GLU A 118 11.96 -14.49 -1.59
C GLU A 118 12.98 -13.40 -1.23
N PRO A 119 12.97 -12.90 0.01
CA PRO A 119 13.94 -11.90 0.44
C PRO A 119 15.36 -12.44 0.27
N PRO A 120 16.32 -11.64 -0.25
CA PRO A 120 17.71 -12.03 -0.28
C PRO A 120 18.19 -12.21 1.15
N ILE A 121 18.54 -13.45 1.51
CA ILE A 121 19.20 -13.83 2.77
C ILE A 121 20.55 -13.12 2.86
#